data_AF-A0AAV2TPV1-F1
#
_entry.id   AF-A0AAV2TPV1-F1
#
_cell.length_a   1.000
_cell.length_b   1.000
_cell.length_c   1.000
_cell.angle_alpha   90.00
_cell.angle_beta   90.00
_cell.angle_gamma   90.00
#
_symmetry.space_group_name_H-M   'P 1'
#
loop_
_entity.id
_entity.type
_entity.pdbx_description
1 polymer ?
#
loop_
_entity_poly.entity_id
_entity_poly.type
_entity_poly.pdbx_seq_one_letter_code
_entity_poly.pdbx_strand_id
1 'polypeptide(L)'
;MPSTGAAKGTGAGSADLQAREQRYRKLNAELEEKTASLLKEADDVLQGVRQFGRSEIDTPESGEDVDANRNHCSSTPWEEKCVDVPCAVSVHSDLESNAEDERPLAEVLPEPATKLSFKAQNRYLKAKAQVLQEEIQRMNTELSNFHEDNSRLRKRIRELEEERNRLNRVTSSHSAQVERVKKSLEETRIHCDALETERNALKKDGETVKRAANQQAAELKSAQTRLHKTAEEVERLRTDLERLRSSARESSDSMRRQIDQLTADNRRLERQKTDLINAFKKQLRLIDVLRRQKMLIEASKCLQLTEEEFLKALDWQPP
;
A
#
# COMPACT_ATOMS: atom_id res chain seq x y z
N MET A 1 -22.72 -20.94 39.77
CA MET A 1 -22.35 -19.65 39.15
C MET A 1 -21.02 -19.82 38.41
N PRO A 2 -20.86 -19.17 37.24
CA PRO A 2 -20.27 -19.70 35.99
C PRO A 2 -18.78 -19.33 35.82
N SER A 3 -18.02 -19.89 34.87
CA SER A 3 -17.83 -19.33 33.50
C SER A 3 -16.66 -20.09 32.83
N THR A 4 -16.87 -20.81 31.72
CA THR A 4 -16.42 -20.53 30.32
C THR A 4 -14.91 -20.25 30.13
N GLY A 5 -14.20 -20.70 29.10
CA GLY A 5 -14.58 -21.26 27.80
C GLY A 5 -13.36 -21.80 27.04
N ALA A 6 -13.66 -22.37 25.88
CA ALA A 6 -12.85 -23.29 25.10
C ALA A 6 -11.57 -22.71 24.45
N ALA A 7 -10.51 -23.52 24.42
CA ALA A 7 -9.36 -23.36 23.54
C ALA A 7 -9.40 -24.46 22.46
N LYS A 8 -10.06 -24.18 21.33
CA LYS A 8 -9.97 -24.96 20.09
C LYS A 8 -10.28 -24.02 18.92
N GLY A 9 -9.25 -23.46 18.27
CA GLY A 9 -9.48 -22.54 17.15
C GLY A 9 -8.25 -21.78 16.65
N THR A 10 -7.18 -22.47 16.24
CA THR A 10 -6.05 -21.82 15.53
C THR A 10 -5.59 -22.55 14.26
N GLY A 11 -6.01 -23.79 14.03
CA GLY A 11 -5.64 -24.55 12.82
C GLY A 11 -6.46 -24.19 11.57
N ALA A 12 -7.75 -23.88 11.71
CA ALA A 12 -8.64 -23.64 10.57
C ALA A 12 -8.38 -22.31 9.85
N GLY A 13 -8.02 -21.25 10.60
CA GLY A 13 -7.71 -19.93 10.01
C GLY A 13 -6.39 -19.90 9.24
N SER A 14 -5.40 -20.71 9.65
CA SER A 14 -4.11 -20.82 8.96
C SER A 14 -4.25 -21.49 7.59
N ALA A 15 -5.06 -22.56 7.51
CA ALA A 15 -5.34 -23.24 6.24
C ALA A 15 -6.11 -22.35 5.25
N ASP A 16 -7.07 -21.55 5.74
CA ASP A 16 -7.83 -20.63 4.90
C ASP A 16 -6.98 -19.46 4.39
N LEU A 17 -6.08 -18.93 5.23
CA LEU A 17 -5.09 -17.92 4.83
C LEU A 17 -4.13 -18.46 3.77
N GLN A 18 -3.65 -19.70 3.91
CA GLN A 18 -2.78 -20.35 2.92
C GLN A 18 -3.50 -20.58 1.58
N ALA A 19 -4.77 -21.01 1.61
CA ALA A 19 -5.57 -21.17 0.40
C ALA A 19 -5.78 -19.83 -0.32
N ARG A 20 -6.00 -18.75 0.45
CA ARG A 20 -6.15 -17.40 -0.09
C ARG A 20 -4.83 -16.87 -0.67
N GLU A 21 -3.70 -17.11 -0.01
CA GLU A 21 -2.37 -16.76 -0.52
C GLU A 21 -2.06 -17.49 -1.85
N GLN A 22 -2.39 -18.78 -1.93
CA GLN A 22 -2.22 -19.55 -3.18
C GLN A 22 -3.08 -18.99 -4.33
N ARG A 23 -4.31 -18.56 -4.04
CA ARG A 23 -5.17 -17.90 -5.03
C ARG A 23 -4.58 -16.58 -5.51
N TYR A 24 -4.06 -15.75 -4.60
CA TYR A 24 -3.40 -14.50 -4.97
C TYR A 24 -2.12 -14.73 -5.79
N ARG A 25 -1.33 -15.76 -5.45
CA ARG A 25 -0.14 -16.11 -6.26
C ARG A 25 -0.51 -16.53 -7.67
N LYS A 26 -1.57 -17.35 -7.85
CA LYS A 26 -2.05 -17.73 -9.18
C LYS A 26 -2.55 -16.52 -9.98
N LEU A 27 -3.36 -15.66 -9.35
CA LEU A 27 -3.88 -14.47 -10.01
C LEU A 27 -2.76 -13.50 -10.40
N ASN A 28 -1.74 -13.33 -9.56
CA ASN A 28 -0.58 -12.51 -9.89
C ASN A 28 0.21 -13.10 -11.06
N ALA A 29 0.41 -14.43 -11.10
CA ALA A 29 1.07 -15.08 -12.23
C ALA A 29 0.28 -14.87 -13.55
N GLU A 30 -1.05 -14.98 -13.52
CA GLU A 30 -1.90 -14.70 -14.70
C GLU A 30 -1.84 -13.22 -15.13
N LEU A 31 -1.75 -12.29 -14.16
CA LEU A 31 -1.59 -10.87 -14.46
C LEU A 31 -0.22 -10.57 -15.07
N GLU A 32 0.85 -11.19 -14.57
CA GLU A 32 2.20 -11.07 -15.13
C GLU A 32 2.25 -11.62 -16.56
N GLU A 33 1.61 -12.77 -16.82
CA GLU A 33 1.52 -13.36 -18.17
C GLU A 33 0.74 -12.46 -19.14
N LYS A 34 -0.41 -11.92 -18.70
CA LYS A 34 -1.18 -10.95 -19.52
C LYS A 34 -0.40 -9.68 -19.79
N THR A 35 0.34 -9.18 -18.80
CA THR A 35 1.20 -8.00 -18.95
C THR A 35 2.32 -8.27 -19.94
N ALA A 36 2.96 -9.43 -19.87
CA ALA A 36 4.00 -9.84 -20.82
C ALA A 36 3.43 -10.00 -22.24
N SER A 37 2.22 -10.56 -22.39
CA SER A 37 1.56 -10.68 -23.69
C SER A 37 1.20 -9.32 -24.30
N LEU A 38 0.66 -8.40 -23.51
CA LEU A 38 0.33 -7.04 -23.96
C LEU A 38 1.58 -6.24 -24.32
N LEU A 39 2.66 -6.38 -23.54
CA LEU A 39 3.94 -5.74 -23.87
C LEU A 39 4.52 -6.27 -25.18
N LYS A 40 4.42 -7.59 -25.41
CA LYS A 40 4.86 -8.19 -26.68
C LYS A 40 4.01 -7.72 -27.87
N GLU A 41 2.69 -7.65 -27.71
CA GLU A 41 1.80 -7.11 -28.74
C GLU A 41 2.09 -5.63 -29.02
N ALA A 42 2.35 -4.83 -27.99
CA ALA A 42 2.76 -3.44 -28.15
C ALA A 42 4.12 -3.33 -28.87
N ASP A 43 5.09 -4.18 -28.53
CA ASP A 43 6.38 -4.25 -29.22
C ASP A 43 6.24 -4.67 -30.69
N ASP A 44 5.37 -5.62 -30.99
CA ASP A 44 5.09 -6.07 -32.37
C ASP A 44 4.43 -4.95 -33.18
N VAL A 45 3.49 -4.19 -32.59
CA VAL A 45 2.90 -2.99 -33.23
C VAL A 45 3.95 -1.91 -33.44
N LEU A 46 4.81 -1.65 -32.46
CA LEU A 46 5.90 -0.67 -32.58
C LEU A 46 6.94 -1.10 -33.61
N GLN A 47 7.24 -2.40 -33.73
CA GLN A 47 8.10 -2.93 -34.77
C GLN A 47 7.45 -2.83 -36.15
N GLY A 48 6.13 -3.07 -36.26
CA GLY A 48 5.36 -2.84 -37.47
C GLY A 48 5.42 -1.37 -37.91
N VAL A 49 5.18 -0.44 -36.99
CA VAL A 49 5.29 1.01 -37.26
C VAL A 49 6.73 1.41 -37.63
N ARG A 50 7.75 0.81 -37.01
CA ARG A 50 9.16 1.04 -37.39
C ARG A 50 9.51 0.47 -38.76
N GLN A 51 8.98 -0.68 -39.14
CA GLN A 51 9.20 -1.27 -40.47
C GLN A 51 8.48 -0.47 -41.56
N PHE A 52 7.26 0.01 -41.30
CA PHE A 52 6.53 0.92 -42.18
C PHE A 52 7.16 2.32 -42.25
N GLY A 53 7.71 2.83 -41.14
CA GLY A 53 8.41 4.12 -41.11
C GLY A 53 9.79 4.11 -41.77
N ARG A 54 10.38 2.93 -42.00
CA ARG A 54 11.71 2.78 -42.64
C ARG A 54 11.64 2.69 -44.16
N SER A 55 10.45 2.53 -44.76
CA SER A 55 10.28 2.49 -46.21
C SER A 55 10.03 3.86 -46.87
N GLU A 56 9.84 4.94 -46.10
CA GLU A 56 9.48 6.26 -46.66
C GLU A 56 10.44 7.42 -46.36
N ILE A 57 11.58 7.22 -45.69
CA ILE A 57 12.52 8.32 -45.45
C ILE A 57 13.96 7.85 -45.60
N ASP A 58 14.49 7.97 -46.82
CA ASP A 58 15.92 8.12 -47.07
C ASP A 58 16.22 9.61 -47.29
N THR A 59 16.70 10.27 -46.24
CA THR A 59 17.52 11.50 -46.36
C THR A 59 18.55 11.51 -45.22
N PRO A 60 19.86 11.61 -45.53
CA PRO A 60 20.91 11.64 -44.52
C PRO A 60 21.29 13.09 -44.18
N GLU A 61 21.49 13.39 -42.90
CA GLU A 61 22.28 14.55 -42.43
C GLU A 61 22.55 14.32 -40.93
N SER A 62 23.77 14.03 -40.48
CA SER A 62 24.90 14.94 -40.26
C SER A 62 24.54 16.25 -39.56
N GLY A 63 24.97 16.35 -38.30
CA GLY A 63 25.81 17.46 -37.87
C GLY A 63 25.16 18.79 -37.52
N GLU A 64 25.29 19.12 -36.23
CA GLU A 64 25.60 20.44 -35.67
C GLU A 64 24.47 21.30 -35.11
N ASP A 65 24.70 21.61 -33.83
CA ASP A 65 24.00 22.52 -32.94
C ASP A 65 24.02 23.96 -33.43
N VAL A 66 22.89 24.67 -33.33
CA VAL A 66 22.92 26.13 -33.10
C VAL A 66 21.79 26.53 -32.14
N ASP A 67 22.22 27.26 -31.11
CA ASP A 67 21.50 27.83 -29.99
C ASP A 67 20.35 28.79 -30.32
N ALA A 68 19.38 28.78 -29.40
CA ALA A 68 18.64 29.90 -28.82
C ALA A 68 18.13 31.04 -29.74
N ASN A 69 16.80 31.18 -29.84
CA ASN A 69 16.16 32.39 -29.31
C ASN A 69 14.69 32.16 -28.93
N ARG A 70 14.39 32.54 -27.70
CA ARG A 70 13.08 32.61 -27.08
C ARG A 70 12.34 33.80 -27.70
N ASN A 71 11.21 33.58 -28.36
CA ASN A 71 10.21 34.63 -28.44
C ASN A 71 8.77 34.10 -28.35
N HIS A 72 8.14 34.64 -27.32
CA HIS A 72 6.74 34.61 -26.95
C HIS A 72 5.86 34.99 -28.14
N CYS A 73 5.05 34.06 -28.66
CA CYS A 73 3.99 34.38 -29.61
C CYS A 73 2.68 34.52 -28.83
N SER A 74 2.39 35.76 -28.42
CA SER A 74 1.08 36.15 -27.94
C SER A 74 0.07 35.90 -29.04
N SER A 75 -0.89 35.02 -28.74
CA SER A 75 -2.05 34.75 -29.58
C SER A 75 -2.86 36.05 -29.72
N THR A 76 -2.74 36.72 -30.85
CA THR A 76 -3.77 37.64 -31.33
C THR A 76 -4.88 36.81 -31.97
N PRO A 77 -6.13 36.91 -31.48
CA PRO A 77 -7.29 36.40 -32.20
C PRO A 77 -7.38 37.16 -33.51
N TRP A 78 -7.20 36.46 -34.62
CA TRP A 78 -7.58 36.97 -35.93
C TRP A 78 -9.11 37.00 -35.95
N GLU A 79 -9.70 38.14 -35.56
CA GLU A 79 -11.05 38.49 -35.99
C GLU A 79 -10.97 38.75 -37.50
N GLU A 80 -11.09 37.69 -38.29
CA GLU A 80 -11.61 37.85 -39.64
C GLU A 80 -13.06 38.29 -39.51
N LYS A 81 -13.27 39.61 -39.56
CA LYS A 81 -14.55 40.16 -40.01
C LYS A 81 -14.82 39.54 -41.39
N CYS A 82 -15.65 38.51 -41.41
CA CYS A 82 -16.46 38.19 -42.58
C CYS A 82 -17.35 39.42 -42.82
N VAL A 83 -16.83 40.38 -43.57
CA VAL A 83 -17.68 41.35 -44.25
C VAL A 83 -18.44 40.50 -45.26
N ASP A 84 -19.70 40.22 -44.95
CA ASP A 84 -20.67 39.76 -45.91
C ASP A 84 -20.61 40.73 -47.09
N VAL A 85 -19.88 40.37 -48.13
CA VAL A 85 -20.04 40.99 -49.44
C VAL A 85 -21.34 40.40 -49.97
N PRO A 86 -22.42 41.19 -50.09
CA PRO A 86 -23.61 40.71 -50.74
C PRO A 86 -23.22 40.49 -52.20
N CYS A 87 -23.02 39.23 -52.59
CA CYS A 87 -22.99 38.85 -54.00
C CYS A 87 -24.43 38.84 -54.51
N ALA A 88 -25.08 40.00 -54.41
CA ALA A 88 -26.26 40.34 -55.16
C ALA A 88 -25.77 41.12 -56.37
N VAL A 89 -25.21 40.42 -57.36
CA VAL A 89 -25.36 40.90 -58.73
C VAL A 89 -26.80 40.59 -59.10
N SER A 90 -27.71 41.44 -58.58
CA SER A 90 -28.99 41.66 -59.20
C SER A 90 -28.67 42.15 -60.60
N VAL A 91 -28.74 41.25 -61.57
CA VAL A 91 -28.91 41.64 -62.96
C VAL A 91 -30.28 42.32 -63.00
N HIS A 92 -30.29 43.62 -62.72
CA HIS A 92 -31.41 44.48 -63.02
C HIS A 92 -31.58 44.41 -64.54
N SER A 93 -32.64 43.70 -64.92
CA SER A 93 -33.33 43.84 -66.19
C SER A 93 -33.88 45.28 -66.26
N ASP A 94 -33.00 46.25 -66.50
CA ASP A 94 -33.41 47.58 -66.90
C ASP A 94 -33.58 47.55 -68.42
N LEU A 95 -34.72 47.00 -68.82
CA LEU A 95 -35.40 47.32 -70.07
C LEU A 95 -35.79 48.80 -70.00
N GLU A 96 -34.85 49.69 -70.30
CA GLU A 96 -35.17 51.06 -70.70
C GLU A 96 -35.39 51.10 -72.21
N SER A 97 -36.65 51.31 -72.53
CA SER A 97 -37.19 51.66 -73.82
C SER A 97 -36.53 52.91 -74.44
N ASN A 98 -36.36 52.86 -75.75
CA ASN A 98 -36.33 54.00 -76.68
C ASN A 98 -35.33 55.14 -76.41
N ALA A 99 -34.23 55.08 -77.16
CA ALA A 99 -33.85 56.21 -77.99
C ALA A 99 -33.46 55.66 -79.37
N GLU A 100 -34.37 55.78 -80.33
CA GLU A 100 -34.02 55.70 -81.74
C GLU A 100 -33.10 56.87 -82.04
N ASP A 101 -31.79 56.64 -81.95
CA ASP A 101 -30.83 57.43 -82.71
C ASP A 101 -30.91 56.92 -84.15
N GLU A 102 -31.89 57.46 -84.90
CA GLU A 102 -31.87 57.44 -86.36
C GLU A 102 -30.59 58.15 -86.83
N ARG A 103 -29.48 57.42 -86.80
CA ARG A 103 -28.34 57.73 -87.64
C ARG A 103 -28.84 57.65 -89.08
N PRO A 104 -28.74 58.73 -89.87
CA PRO A 104 -29.15 58.69 -91.27
C PRO A 104 -28.48 57.48 -91.93
N LEU A 105 -29.26 56.70 -92.68
CA LEU A 105 -28.78 55.67 -93.62
C LEU A 105 -27.99 56.34 -94.76
N ALA A 106 -26.95 57.10 -94.41
CA ALA A 106 -26.04 57.72 -95.33
C ALA A 106 -24.96 56.69 -95.68
N GLU A 107 -24.97 56.31 -96.96
CA GLU A 107 -23.89 55.63 -97.65
C GLU A 107 -23.70 54.13 -97.33
N VAL A 108 -24.69 53.33 -97.74
CA VAL A 108 -24.61 51.85 -97.76
C VAL A 108 -23.44 51.35 -98.65
N LEU A 109 -23.02 52.19 -99.61
CA LEU A 109 -21.99 51.91 -100.61
C LEU A 109 -20.79 52.84 -100.41
N PRO A 110 -19.55 52.36 -100.22
CA PRO A 110 -18.38 53.25 -100.18
C PRO A 110 -18.25 54.05 -101.50
N GLU A 111 -17.71 55.28 -101.47
CA GLU A 111 -17.61 56.20 -102.61
C GLU A 111 -17.10 55.61 -103.97
N PRO A 112 -16.26 54.57 -104.02
CA PRO A 112 -15.89 53.90 -105.28
C PRO A 112 -17.02 53.04 -105.87
N ALA A 113 -17.93 52.56 -105.03
CA ALA A 113 -19.01 51.65 -105.41
C ALA A 113 -20.26 52.37 -105.92
N THR A 114 -20.49 53.63 -105.56
CA THR A 114 -21.56 54.48 -106.10
C THR A 114 -21.35 54.84 -107.58
N LYS A 115 -20.12 54.73 -108.11
CA LYS A 115 -19.76 54.98 -109.52
C LYS A 115 -19.88 53.74 -110.43
N LEU A 116 -20.25 52.58 -109.89
CA LEU A 116 -20.39 51.33 -110.64
C LEU A 116 -21.80 51.19 -111.28
N SER A 117 -21.93 50.39 -112.35
CA SER A 117 -23.25 50.09 -112.95
C SER A 117 -24.21 49.44 -111.93
N PHE A 118 -25.52 49.66 -112.06
CA PHE A 118 -26.53 49.12 -111.12
C PHE A 118 -26.41 47.60 -110.87
N LYS A 119 -26.04 46.82 -111.90
CA LYS A 119 -25.77 45.37 -111.77
C LYS A 119 -24.53 45.07 -110.89
N ALA A 120 -23.49 45.90 -110.98
CA ALA A 120 -22.29 45.78 -110.16
C ALA A 120 -22.54 46.24 -108.71
N GLN A 121 -23.32 47.31 -108.51
CA GLN A 121 -23.79 47.73 -107.18
C GLN A 121 -24.63 46.63 -106.49
N ASN A 122 -25.54 45.99 -107.22
CA ASN A 122 -26.36 44.90 -106.69
C ASN A 122 -25.52 43.66 -106.31
N ARG A 123 -24.47 43.34 -107.08
CA ARG A 123 -23.49 42.28 -106.72
C ARG A 123 -22.69 42.63 -105.47
N TYR A 124 -22.22 43.88 -105.35
CA TYR A 124 -21.50 44.35 -104.17
C TYR A 124 -22.37 44.30 -102.91
N LEU A 125 -23.61 44.78 -102.97
CA LEU A 125 -24.55 44.74 -101.84
C LEU A 125 -24.87 43.29 -101.42
N LYS A 126 -25.02 42.36 -102.38
CA LYS A 126 -25.19 40.93 -102.08
C LYS A 126 -23.96 40.34 -101.40
N ALA A 127 -22.75 40.67 -101.87
CA ALA A 127 -21.51 40.22 -101.24
C ALA A 127 -21.34 40.80 -99.83
N LYS A 128 -21.65 42.08 -99.62
CA LYS A 128 -21.64 42.73 -98.29
C LYS A 128 -22.66 42.09 -97.35
N ALA A 129 -23.87 41.81 -97.82
CA ALA A 129 -24.90 41.12 -97.06
C ALA A 129 -24.45 39.69 -96.69
N GLN A 130 -23.78 38.96 -97.59
CA GLN A 130 -23.21 37.65 -97.31
C GLN A 130 -22.09 37.72 -96.26
N VAL A 131 -21.14 38.64 -96.39
CA VAL A 131 -20.05 38.82 -95.41
C VAL A 131 -20.60 39.19 -94.03
N LEU A 132 -21.56 40.12 -93.95
CA LEU A 132 -22.22 40.47 -92.70
C LEU A 132 -23.02 39.29 -92.13
N GLN A 133 -23.66 38.48 -92.97
CA GLN A 133 -24.37 37.29 -92.53
C GLN A 133 -23.42 36.21 -92.00
N GLU A 134 -22.25 36.02 -92.61
CA GLU A 134 -21.17 35.18 -92.11
C GLU A 134 -20.55 35.72 -90.81
N GLU A 135 -20.42 37.04 -90.65
CA GLU A 135 -19.99 37.67 -89.39
C GLU A 135 -21.03 37.45 -88.28
N ILE A 136 -22.33 37.62 -88.56
CA ILE A 136 -23.39 37.32 -87.61
C ILE A 136 -23.37 35.84 -87.22
N GLN A 137 -23.18 34.93 -88.18
CA GLN A 137 -23.06 33.50 -87.89
C GLN A 137 -21.84 33.18 -87.04
N ARG A 138 -20.67 33.76 -87.34
CA ARG A 138 -19.45 33.64 -86.52
C ARG A 138 -19.68 34.15 -85.10
N MET A 139 -20.19 35.38 -84.96
CA MET A 139 -20.52 35.97 -83.66
C MET A 139 -21.54 35.12 -82.89
N ASN A 140 -22.54 34.54 -83.55
CA ASN A 140 -23.50 33.64 -82.91
C ASN A 140 -22.85 32.35 -82.41
N THR A 141 -21.94 31.74 -83.18
CA THR A 141 -21.19 30.56 -82.71
C THR A 141 -20.30 30.87 -81.52
N GLU A 142 -19.64 32.03 -81.54
CA GLU A 142 -18.82 32.49 -80.42
C GLU A 142 -19.67 32.76 -79.17
N LEU A 143 -20.81 33.44 -79.31
CA LEU A 143 -21.76 33.64 -78.21
C LEU A 143 -22.28 32.33 -77.65
N SER A 144 -22.58 31.34 -78.51
CA SER A 144 -22.98 30.00 -78.06
C SER A 144 -21.87 29.32 -77.26
N ASN A 145 -20.63 29.36 -77.74
CA ASN A 145 -19.47 28.80 -77.04
C ASN A 145 -19.26 29.47 -75.68
N PHE A 146 -19.29 30.81 -75.62
CA PHE A 146 -19.19 31.54 -74.37
C PHE A 146 -20.35 31.23 -73.41
N HIS A 147 -21.56 30.96 -73.93
CA HIS A 147 -22.70 30.56 -73.10
C HIS A 147 -22.50 29.16 -72.51
N GLU A 148 -22.00 28.21 -73.31
CA GLU A 148 -21.62 26.87 -72.85
C GLU A 148 -20.51 26.90 -71.80
N ASP A 149 -19.45 27.68 -72.03
CA ASP A 149 -18.35 27.84 -71.09
C ASP A 149 -18.80 28.48 -69.78
N ASN A 150 -19.64 29.52 -69.84
CA ASN A 150 -20.26 30.09 -68.64
C ASN A 150 -21.10 29.06 -67.88
N SER A 151 -21.86 28.22 -68.58
CA SER A 151 -22.63 27.13 -67.97
C SER A 151 -21.71 26.10 -67.29
N ARG A 152 -20.59 25.74 -67.93
CA ARG A 152 -19.57 24.84 -67.36
C ARG A 152 -18.90 25.44 -66.13
N LEU A 153 -18.45 26.70 -66.20
CA LEU A 153 -17.85 27.41 -65.07
C LEU A 153 -18.82 27.55 -63.89
N ARG A 154 -20.09 27.87 -64.15
CA ARG A 154 -21.14 27.92 -63.10
C ARG A 154 -21.38 26.57 -62.43
N LYS A 155 -21.33 25.46 -63.18
CA LYS A 155 -21.38 24.11 -62.59
C LYS A 155 -20.15 23.86 -61.72
N ARG A 156 -18.96 24.22 -62.21
CA ARG A 156 -17.71 24.03 -61.46
C ARG A 156 -17.67 24.85 -60.16
N ILE A 157 -18.16 26.08 -60.18
CA ILE A 157 -18.27 26.91 -58.96
C ILE A 157 -19.18 26.23 -57.93
N ARG A 158 -20.36 25.74 -58.35
CA ARG A 158 -21.28 25.02 -57.45
C ARG A 158 -20.66 23.77 -56.83
N GLU A 159 -19.97 22.95 -57.63
CA GLU A 159 -19.25 21.76 -57.13
C GLU A 159 -18.18 22.14 -56.09
N LEU A 160 -17.41 23.20 -56.35
CA LEU A 160 -16.37 23.67 -55.42
C LEU A 160 -16.98 24.26 -54.13
N GLU A 161 -18.13 24.93 -54.21
CA GLU A 161 -18.86 25.45 -53.04
C GLU A 161 -19.41 24.31 -52.18
N GLU A 162 -19.99 23.28 -52.80
CA GLU A 162 -20.45 22.07 -52.12
C GLU A 162 -19.30 21.34 -51.42
N GLU A 163 -18.17 21.16 -52.12
CA GLU A 163 -16.99 20.53 -51.53
C GLU A 163 -16.39 21.38 -50.40
N ARG A 164 -16.33 22.72 -50.55
CA ARG A 164 -15.91 23.63 -49.47
C ARG A 164 -16.80 23.46 -48.24
N ASN A 165 -18.12 23.40 -48.43
CA ASN A 165 -19.06 23.23 -47.33
C ASN A 165 -18.92 21.86 -46.65
N ARG A 166 -18.69 20.80 -47.43
CA ARG A 166 -18.41 19.46 -46.92
C ARG A 166 -17.11 19.44 -46.10
N LEU A 167 -16.02 19.96 -46.65
CA LEU A 167 -14.73 20.06 -45.94
C LEU A 167 -14.86 20.90 -44.67
N ASN A 168 -15.60 22.02 -44.70
CA ASN A 168 -15.81 22.84 -43.52
C ASN A 168 -16.54 22.10 -42.39
N ARG A 169 -17.56 21.29 -42.71
CA ARG A 169 -18.24 20.42 -41.73
C ARG A 169 -17.30 19.37 -41.14
N VAL A 170 -16.48 18.75 -41.99
CA VAL A 170 -15.49 17.74 -41.58
C VAL A 170 -14.43 18.37 -40.67
N THR A 171 -13.88 19.53 -41.01
CA THR A 171 -12.91 20.27 -40.20
C THR A 171 -13.51 20.68 -38.86
N SER A 172 -14.74 21.18 -38.83
CA SER A 172 -15.44 21.52 -37.59
C SER A 172 -15.65 20.29 -36.68
N SER A 173 -16.05 19.15 -37.27
CA SER A 173 -16.19 17.88 -36.54
C SER A 173 -14.86 17.37 -35.97
N HIS A 174 -13.79 17.39 -36.75
CA HIS A 174 -12.45 16.98 -36.30
C HIS A 174 -11.92 17.92 -35.22
N SER A 175 -12.10 19.23 -35.36
CA SER A 175 -11.76 20.22 -34.33
C SER A 175 -12.46 19.90 -33.01
N ALA A 176 -13.77 19.62 -33.03
CA ALA A 176 -14.51 19.23 -31.83
C ALA A 176 -14.06 17.88 -31.24
N GLN A 177 -13.59 16.93 -32.07
CA GLN A 177 -13.03 15.67 -31.60
C GLN A 177 -11.67 15.86 -30.93
N VAL A 178 -10.79 16.67 -31.52
CA VAL A 178 -9.47 17.00 -30.96
C VAL A 178 -9.61 17.65 -29.58
N GLU A 179 -10.53 18.60 -29.42
CA GLU A 179 -10.75 19.25 -28.12
C GLU A 179 -11.31 18.28 -27.07
N ARG A 180 -12.15 17.32 -27.46
CA ARG A 180 -12.60 16.25 -26.54
C ARG A 180 -11.45 15.35 -26.09
N VAL A 181 -10.60 14.92 -27.02
CA VAL A 181 -9.44 14.07 -26.72
C VAL A 181 -8.43 14.80 -25.85
N LYS A 182 -8.16 16.09 -26.12
CA LYS A 182 -7.27 16.92 -25.30
C LYS A 182 -7.78 17.03 -23.85
N LYS A 183 -9.07 17.27 -23.65
CA LYS A 183 -9.67 17.32 -22.31
C LYS A 183 -9.51 15.99 -21.58
N SER A 184 -9.85 14.87 -22.22
CA SER A 184 -9.66 13.55 -21.59
C SER A 184 -8.19 13.25 -21.30
N LEU A 185 -7.26 13.66 -22.16
CA LEU A 185 -5.83 13.47 -21.94
C LEU A 185 -5.38 14.24 -20.68
N GLU A 186 -5.76 15.51 -20.55
CA GLU A 186 -5.41 16.32 -19.39
C GLU A 186 -6.05 15.76 -18.09
N GLU A 187 -7.29 15.29 -18.14
CA GLU A 187 -7.93 14.61 -17.00
C GLU A 187 -7.17 13.35 -16.59
N THR A 188 -6.76 12.50 -17.55
CA THR A 188 -5.95 11.31 -17.25
C THR A 188 -4.58 11.67 -16.71
N ARG A 189 -3.96 12.74 -17.22
CA ARG A 189 -2.66 13.22 -16.74
C ARG A 189 -2.76 13.70 -15.29
N ILE A 190 -3.75 14.53 -14.97
CA ILE A 190 -4.01 14.99 -13.59
C ILE A 190 -4.25 13.78 -12.66
N HIS A 191 -4.99 12.77 -13.14
CA HIS A 191 -5.22 11.55 -12.37
C HIS A 191 -3.92 10.76 -12.11
N CYS A 192 -3.05 10.62 -13.11
CA CYS A 192 -1.73 10.02 -12.95
C CYS A 192 -0.88 10.79 -11.94
N ASP A 193 -0.82 12.12 -12.04
CA ASP A 193 -0.08 12.97 -11.11
C ASP A 193 -0.60 12.79 -9.67
N ALA A 194 -1.92 12.73 -9.48
CA ALA A 194 -2.53 12.47 -8.18
C ALA A 194 -2.14 11.09 -7.62
N LEU A 195 -2.24 10.02 -8.43
CA LEU A 195 -1.84 8.67 -8.02
C LEU A 195 -0.34 8.58 -7.71
N GLU A 196 0.50 9.30 -8.44
CA GLU A 196 1.94 9.38 -8.16
C GLU A 196 2.23 10.03 -6.80
N THR A 197 1.51 11.10 -6.46
CA THR A 197 1.63 11.75 -5.15
C THR A 197 1.17 10.83 -4.01
N GLU A 198 0.06 10.11 -4.19
CA GLU A 198 -0.45 9.15 -3.20
C GLU A 198 0.52 7.97 -3.02
N ARG A 199 1.02 7.39 -4.13
CA ARG A 199 2.06 6.35 -4.09
C ARG A 199 3.30 6.82 -3.34
N ASN A 200 3.74 8.05 -3.57
CA ASN A 200 4.86 8.64 -2.84
C ASN A 200 4.59 8.80 -1.34
N ALA A 201 3.38 9.23 -0.96
CA ALA A 201 2.98 9.35 0.43
C ALA A 201 2.95 7.97 1.12
N LEU A 202 2.25 7.00 0.51
CA LEU A 202 2.17 5.62 1.01
C LEU A 202 3.56 4.95 1.12
N LYS A 203 4.47 5.22 0.19
CA LYS A 203 5.85 4.74 0.27
C LYS A 203 6.57 5.31 1.50
N LYS A 204 6.44 6.61 1.77
CA LYS A 204 7.02 7.24 2.96
C LYS A 204 6.42 6.68 4.24
N ASP A 205 5.11 6.48 4.29
CA ASP A 205 4.41 5.89 5.43
C ASP A 205 4.84 4.42 5.66
N GLY A 206 5.05 3.65 4.59
CA GLY A 206 5.61 2.31 4.69
C GLY A 206 7.01 2.31 5.31
N GLU A 207 7.87 3.27 4.95
CA GLU A 207 9.18 3.41 5.57
C GLU A 207 9.12 3.84 7.03
N THR A 208 8.21 4.75 7.41
CA THR A 208 8.06 5.17 8.82
C THR A 208 7.57 4.03 9.68
N VAL A 209 6.56 3.28 9.23
CA VAL A 209 6.06 2.08 9.91
C VAL A 209 7.16 1.03 10.04
N LYS A 210 7.97 0.80 9.00
CA LYS A 210 9.10 -0.14 9.07
C LYS A 210 10.14 0.28 10.11
N ARG A 211 10.48 1.57 10.21
CA ARG A 211 11.38 2.09 11.25
C ARG A 211 10.80 1.89 12.65
N ALA A 212 9.51 2.20 12.85
CA ALA A 212 8.82 2.00 14.12
C ALA A 212 8.76 0.51 14.53
N ALA A 213 8.48 -0.39 13.59
CA ALA A 213 8.47 -1.83 13.85
C ALA A 213 9.85 -2.36 14.28
N ASN A 214 10.93 -1.89 13.64
CA ASN A 214 12.29 -2.25 14.03
C ASN A 214 12.64 -1.75 15.43
N GLN A 215 12.23 -0.52 15.77
CA GLN A 215 12.41 0.06 17.10
C GLN A 215 11.66 -0.76 18.16
N GLN A 216 10.37 -1.07 17.93
CA GLN A 216 9.58 -1.90 18.84
C GLN A 216 10.16 -3.32 18.99
N ALA A 217 10.69 -3.91 17.92
CA ALA A 217 11.34 -5.21 17.99
C ALA A 217 12.61 -5.18 18.87
N ALA A 218 13.38 -4.09 18.83
CA ALA A 218 14.54 -3.90 19.69
C ALA A 218 14.13 -3.72 21.17
N GLU A 219 13.08 -2.92 21.42
CA GLU A 219 12.52 -2.71 22.75
C GLU A 219 11.96 -4.01 23.35
N LEU A 220 11.24 -4.80 22.55
CA LEU A 220 10.71 -6.09 22.96
C LEU A 220 11.84 -7.06 23.35
N LYS A 221 12.91 -7.15 22.55
CA LYS A 221 14.09 -7.98 22.88
C LYS A 221 14.76 -7.54 24.19
N SER A 222 14.87 -6.23 24.41
CA SER A 222 15.39 -5.68 25.67
C SER A 222 14.49 -5.99 26.86
N ALA A 223 13.17 -5.83 26.70
CA ALA A 223 12.19 -6.18 27.73
C ALA A 223 12.20 -7.67 28.05
N GLN A 224 12.27 -8.53 27.04
CA GLN A 224 12.38 -9.98 27.20
C GLN A 224 13.65 -10.39 27.94
N THR A 225 14.78 -9.76 27.64
CA THR A 225 16.04 -10.01 28.36
C THR A 225 15.93 -9.62 29.84
N ARG A 226 15.31 -8.48 30.15
CA ARG A 226 15.04 -8.07 31.53
C ARG A 226 14.11 -9.05 32.24
N LEU A 227 13.05 -9.48 31.57
CA LEU A 227 12.11 -10.47 32.09
C LEU A 227 12.81 -11.79 32.44
N HIS A 228 13.64 -12.33 31.54
CA HIS A 228 14.40 -13.56 31.80
C HIS A 228 15.28 -13.44 33.03
N LYS A 229 16.05 -12.35 33.17
CA LYS A 229 16.88 -12.11 34.37
C LYS A 229 16.04 -12.08 35.65
N THR A 230 14.92 -11.36 35.65
CA THR A 230 14.05 -11.31 36.83
C THR A 230 13.40 -12.66 37.14
N ALA A 231 13.07 -13.45 36.12
CA ALA A 231 12.52 -14.79 36.30
C ALA A 231 13.56 -15.75 36.91
N GLU A 232 14.80 -15.70 36.42
CA GLU A 232 15.92 -16.46 36.98
C GLU A 232 16.20 -16.09 38.44
N GLU A 233 16.18 -14.79 38.77
CA GLU A 233 16.32 -14.30 40.15
C GLU A 233 15.19 -14.81 41.06
N VAL A 234 13.94 -14.81 40.59
CA VAL A 234 12.79 -15.33 41.34
C VAL A 234 12.93 -16.84 41.59
N GLU A 235 13.33 -17.62 40.58
CA GLU A 235 13.57 -19.06 40.77
C GLU A 235 14.73 -19.33 41.74
N ARG A 236 15.80 -18.54 41.69
CA ARG A 236 16.88 -18.61 42.67
C ARG A 236 16.39 -18.32 44.10
N LEU A 237 15.62 -17.26 44.30
CA LEU A 237 15.07 -16.94 45.62
C LEU A 237 14.07 -18.01 46.12
N ARG A 238 13.28 -18.62 45.22
CA ARG A 238 12.39 -19.74 45.56
C ARG A 238 13.17 -20.95 46.07
N THR A 239 14.22 -21.34 45.35
CA THR A 239 15.08 -22.47 45.76
C THR A 239 15.82 -22.20 47.07
N ASP A 240 16.32 -20.98 47.28
CA ASP A 240 16.95 -20.58 48.55
C ASP A 240 15.94 -20.62 49.72
N LEU A 241 14.71 -20.13 49.52
CA LEU A 241 13.65 -20.21 50.52
C LEU A 241 13.30 -21.64 50.89
N GLU A 242 13.20 -22.54 49.91
CA GLU A 242 12.91 -23.96 50.17
C GLU A 242 14.05 -24.62 50.95
N ARG A 243 15.30 -24.32 50.61
CA ARG A 243 16.48 -24.80 51.34
C ARG A 243 16.51 -24.28 52.78
N LEU A 244 16.17 -23.01 53.01
CA LEU A 244 16.09 -22.45 54.37
C LEU A 244 14.96 -23.10 55.16
N ARG A 245 13.81 -23.38 54.53
CA ARG A 245 12.69 -24.09 55.16
C ARG A 245 13.06 -25.52 55.55
N SER A 246 13.71 -26.28 54.67
CA SER A 246 14.14 -27.64 54.98
C SER A 246 15.18 -27.65 56.11
N SER A 247 16.18 -26.76 56.05
CA SER A 247 17.20 -26.62 57.10
C SER A 247 16.59 -26.22 58.45
N ALA A 248 15.63 -25.27 58.46
CA ALA A 248 14.93 -24.89 59.68
C ALA A 248 14.11 -26.06 60.27
N ARG A 249 13.47 -26.86 59.40
CA ARG A 249 12.73 -28.06 59.81
C ARG A 249 13.65 -29.12 60.41
N GLU A 250 14.76 -29.43 59.75
CA GLU A 250 15.76 -30.39 60.24
C GLU A 250 16.38 -29.95 61.58
N SER A 251 16.68 -28.66 61.72
CA SER A 251 17.17 -28.07 62.98
C SER A 251 16.14 -28.19 64.10
N SER A 252 14.88 -27.86 63.82
CA SER A 252 13.77 -28.00 64.77
C SER A 252 13.57 -29.46 65.19
N ASP A 253 13.59 -30.39 64.25
CA ASP A 253 13.47 -31.83 64.52
C ASP A 253 14.66 -32.35 65.34
N SER A 254 15.88 -31.88 65.06
CA SER A 254 17.08 -32.19 65.84
C SER A 254 16.99 -31.69 67.28
N MET A 255 16.62 -30.43 67.48
CA MET A 255 16.39 -29.85 68.81
C MET A 255 15.31 -30.61 69.57
N ARG A 256 14.21 -30.99 68.90
CA ARG A 256 13.14 -31.78 69.50
C ARG A 256 13.64 -33.14 69.98
N ARG A 257 14.40 -33.87 69.15
CA ARG A 257 15.03 -35.15 69.54
C ARG A 257 15.99 -34.98 70.71
N GLN A 258 16.77 -33.89 70.74
CA GLN A 258 17.68 -33.60 71.85
C GLN A 258 16.93 -33.31 73.15
N ILE A 259 15.84 -32.54 73.09
CA ILE A 259 14.96 -32.27 74.24
C ILE A 259 14.37 -33.58 74.76
N ASP A 260 13.85 -34.44 73.87
CA ASP A 260 13.27 -35.73 74.24
C ASP A 260 14.31 -36.64 74.91
N GLN A 261 15.53 -36.68 74.37
CA GLN A 261 16.66 -37.45 74.94
C GLN A 261 17.04 -36.95 76.34
N LEU A 262 17.27 -35.64 76.50
CA LEU A 262 17.60 -35.04 77.78
C LEU A 262 16.47 -35.23 78.81
N THR A 263 15.22 -35.18 78.37
CA THR A 263 14.05 -35.43 79.22
C THR A 263 14.02 -36.89 79.71
N ALA A 264 14.32 -37.85 78.83
CA ALA A 264 14.40 -39.26 79.18
C ALA A 264 15.55 -39.54 80.17
N ASP A 265 16.71 -38.93 79.93
CA ASP A 265 17.87 -39.06 80.82
C ASP A 265 17.63 -38.41 82.18
N ASN A 266 17.01 -37.22 82.23
CA ASN A 266 16.66 -36.55 83.48
C ASN A 266 15.68 -37.42 84.31
N ARG A 267 14.66 -37.99 83.67
CA ARG A 267 13.75 -38.95 84.33
C ARG A 267 14.47 -40.19 84.85
N ARG A 268 15.47 -40.71 84.12
CA ARG A 268 16.28 -41.86 84.55
C ARG A 268 17.14 -41.52 85.76
N LEU A 269 17.81 -40.37 85.74
CA LEU A 269 18.66 -39.89 86.84
C LEU A 269 17.85 -39.62 88.10
N GLU A 270 16.65 -39.02 87.99
CA GLU A 270 15.77 -38.81 89.16
C GLU A 270 15.32 -40.15 89.77
N ARG A 271 15.02 -41.19 88.96
CA ARG A 271 14.74 -42.54 89.49
C ARG A 271 15.94 -43.09 90.25
N GLN A 272 17.14 -43.08 89.64
CA GLN A 272 18.36 -43.57 90.29
C GLN A 272 18.67 -42.85 91.60
N LYS A 273 18.50 -41.51 91.62
CA LYS A 273 18.65 -40.70 92.83
C LYS A 273 17.63 -41.10 93.90
N THR A 274 16.38 -41.33 93.52
CA THR A 274 15.33 -41.77 94.46
C THR A 274 15.64 -43.15 95.03
N ASP A 275 16.09 -44.08 94.20
CA ASP A 275 16.50 -45.44 94.60
C ASP A 275 17.70 -45.38 95.55
N LEU A 276 18.69 -44.55 95.26
CA LEU A 276 19.86 -44.34 96.10
C LEU A 276 19.48 -43.74 97.46
N ILE A 277 18.61 -42.71 97.48
CA ILE A 277 18.07 -42.14 98.72
C ILE A 277 17.34 -43.22 99.54
N ASN A 278 16.54 -44.07 98.89
CA ASN A 278 15.84 -45.16 99.56
C ASN A 278 16.80 -46.21 100.12
N ALA A 279 17.88 -46.54 99.40
CA ALA A 279 18.94 -47.42 99.87
C ALA A 279 19.63 -46.84 101.12
N PHE A 280 20.02 -45.56 101.10
CA PHE A 280 20.61 -44.89 102.26
C PHE A 280 19.66 -44.84 103.45
N LYS A 281 18.36 -44.56 103.24
CA LYS A 281 17.35 -44.60 104.31
C LYS A 281 17.26 -45.99 104.96
N LYS A 282 17.29 -47.06 104.15
CA LYS A 282 17.32 -48.45 104.66
C LYS A 282 18.61 -48.74 105.43
N GLN A 283 19.76 -48.30 104.93
CA GLN A 283 21.05 -48.45 105.60
C GLN A 283 21.06 -47.73 106.96
N LEU A 284 20.54 -46.50 107.04
CA LEU A 284 20.43 -45.76 108.31
C LEU A 284 19.57 -46.51 109.34
N ARG A 285 18.41 -47.04 108.93
CA ARG A 285 17.56 -47.86 109.82
C ARG A 285 18.28 -49.12 110.30
N LEU A 286 19.04 -49.77 109.42
CA LEU A 286 19.84 -50.94 109.77
C LEU A 286 20.92 -50.56 110.81
N ILE A 287 21.61 -49.44 110.62
CA ILE A 287 22.60 -48.92 111.58
C ILE A 287 21.94 -48.69 112.95
N ASP A 288 20.74 -48.10 112.99
CA ASP A 288 20.02 -47.87 114.24
C ASP A 288 19.67 -49.18 114.97
N VAL A 289 19.18 -50.18 114.24
CA VAL A 289 18.88 -51.51 114.78
C VAL A 289 20.15 -52.18 115.30
N LEU A 290 21.25 -52.18 114.53
CA LEU A 290 22.52 -52.78 114.92
C LEU A 290 23.12 -52.09 116.16
N ARG A 291 23.01 -50.77 116.27
CA ARG A 291 23.45 -50.02 117.46
C ARG A 291 22.64 -50.41 118.70
N ARG A 292 21.31 -50.53 118.58
CA ARG A 292 20.45 -51.02 119.68
C ARG A 292 20.77 -52.46 120.06
N GLN A 293 20.95 -53.35 119.09
CA GLN A 293 21.34 -54.74 119.33
C GLN A 293 22.70 -54.83 120.04
N LYS A 294 23.70 -54.05 119.58
CA LYS A 294 25.01 -53.96 120.25
C LYS A 294 24.86 -53.53 121.71
N MET A 295 24.09 -52.47 121.99
CA MET A 295 23.82 -52.00 123.35
C MET A 295 23.16 -53.07 124.23
N LEU A 296 22.13 -53.76 123.71
CA LEU A 296 21.43 -54.83 124.46
C LEU A 296 22.36 -56.01 124.76
N ILE A 297 23.20 -56.41 123.80
CA ILE A 297 24.19 -57.48 123.99
C ILE A 297 25.24 -57.06 125.03
N GLU A 298 25.74 -55.83 124.96
CA GLU A 298 26.69 -55.28 125.95
C GLU A 298 26.07 -55.27 127.35
N ALA A 299 24.83 -54.79 127.50
CA ALA A 299 24.10 -54.83 128.77
C ALA A 299 23.89 -56.27 129.29
N SER A 300 23.50 -57.21 128.41
CA SER A 300 23.34 -58.62 128.77
C SER A 300 24.64 -59.27 129.21
N LYS A 301 25.78 -58.95 128.57
CA LYS A 301 27.11 -59.43 128.98
C LYS A 301 27.52 -58.87 130.33
N CYS A 302 27.27 -57.58 130.58
CA CYS A 302 27.50 -56.98 131.89
C CYS A 302 26.67 -57.69 132.98
N LEU A 303 25.39 -57.97 132.71
CA LEU A 303 24.53 -58.73 133.63
C LEU A 303 25.07 -60.15 133.88
N GLN A 304 25.46 -60.87 132.84
CA GLN A 304 26.07 -62.20 132.96
C GLN A 304 27.33 -62.18 133.84
N LEU A 305 28.22 -61.19 133.64
CA LEU A 305 29.41 -61.04 134.49
C LEU A 305 29.04 -60.76 135.95
N THR A 306 28.06 -59.88 136.20
CA THR A 306 27.59 -59.63 137.58
C THR A 306 26.92 -60.85 138.21
N GLU A 307 26.17 -61.65 137.43
CA GLU A 307 25.57 -62.91 137.88
C GLU A 307 26.65 -63.95 138.22
N GLU A 308 27.67 -64.09 137.37
CA GLU A 308 28.82 -64.97 137.61
C GLU A 308 29.61 -64.55 138.86
N GLU A 309 29.86 -63.26 139.06
CA GLU A 309 30.53 -62.73 140.25
C GLU A 309 29.68 -62.95 141.51
N PHE A 310 28.37 -62.75 141.43
CA PHE A 310 27.44 -63.00 142.54
C PHE A 310 27.38 -64.49 142.91
N LEU A 311 27.31 -65.39 141.93
CA LEU A 311 27.33 -66.84 142.16
C LEU A 311 28.67 -67.30 142.77
N LYS A 312 29.81 -66.78 142.29
CA LYS A 312 31.12 -67.03 142.91
C LYS A 312 31.18 -66.60 144.37
N ALA A 313 30.49 -65.52 144.74
CA ALA A 313 30.38 -65.07 146.13
C ALA A 313 29.49 -65.99 146.99
N LEU A 314 28.52 -66.69 146.39
CA LEU A 314 27.66 -67.67 147.06
C LEU A 314 28.32 -69.06 147.21
N ASP A 315 29.10 -69.50 146.23
CA ASP A 315 29.90 -70.73 146.27
C ASP A 315 31.18 -70.60 147.12
N TRP A 316 31.27 -69.54 147.94
CA TRP A 316 32.38 -69.30 148.85
C TRP A 316 32.38 -70.35 149.98
N GLN A 317 32.97 -71.51 149.70
CA GLN A 317 33.36 -72.48 150.71
C GLN A 317 34.62 -71.94 151.42
N PRO A 318 34.54 -71.66 152.74
CA PRO A 318 35.71 -71.25 153.49
C PRO A 318 36.68 -72.43 153.60
N PRO A 319 38.00 -72.22 153.44
CA PRO A 319 38.99 -73.05 154.10
C PRO A 319 38.99 -72.81 155.61
#